data_AF-A0A4Y7RSL3-F1
#
_entry.id   AF-A0A4Y7RSL3-F1
#
_cell.length_a   1.000
_cell.length_b   1.000
_cell.length_c   1.000
_cell.angle_alpha   90.00
_cell.angle_beta   90.00
_cell.angle_gamma   90.00
#
_symmetry.space_group_name_H-M   'P 1'
#
loop_
_entity.id
_entity.type
_entity.pdbx_description
1 polymer ?
#
loop_
_entity_poly.entity_id
_entity_poly.type
_entity_poly.pdbx_seq_one_letter_code
_entity_poly.pdbx_strand_id
1 'polypeptide(L)'
;MAKEFEEGFGSPARGWQLDVAETTYLDLDCVHKAFILSPLKVLQADQVRSFKEMGIEAAAVNGDTWSLEKACQIQAIFASLEMCLQHPKFRAFLSDASLSEEITIVVVDEAHCISQ
;
A
#
# COMPACT_ATOMS: atom_id res chain seq x y z
N MET A 1 1.00 -12.49 16.64
CA MET A 1 2.11 -11.83 15.92
C MET A 1 2.96 -12.80 15.11
N ALA A 2 4.05 -13.40 15.63
CA ALA A 2 4.92 -14.27 14.81
C ALA A 2 4.20 -15.49 14.20
N LYS A 3 3.24 -16.06 14.94
CA LYS A 3 2.41 -17.18 14.49
C LYS A 3 1.38 -16.76 13.42
N GLU A 4 0.76 -15.59 13.56
CA GLU A 4 -0.16 -15.01 12.56
C GLU A 4 0.60 -14.58 11.29
N PHE A 5 1.81 -14.04 11.45
CA PHE A 5 2.71 -13.75 10.33
C PHE A 5 3.05 -15.03 9.57
N GLU A 6 3.41 -16.11 10.27
CA GLU A 6 3.72 -17.38 9.63
C GLU A 6 2.49 -18.02 8.96
N GLU A 7 1.31 -17.89 9.58
CA GLU A 7 0.04 -18.33 9.02
C GLU A 7 -0.36 -17.52 7.76
N GLY A 8 -0.10 -16.21 7.73
CA GLY A 8 -0.43 -15.33 6.61
C GLY A 8 0.58 -15.35 5.46
N PHE A 9 1.89 -15.40 5.76
CA PHE A 9 2.97 -15.30 4.77
C PHE A 9 3.62 -16.66 4.44
N GLY A 10 3.20 -17.75 5.08
CA GLY A 10 3.69 -19.11 4.83
C GLY A 10 5.17 -19.33 5.18
N SER A 11 5.79 -18.38 5.89
CA SER A 11 7.19 -18.44 6.30
C SER A 11 7.40 -17.70 7.62
N PRO A 12 8.34 -18.15 8.47
CA PRO A 12 8.62 -17.46 9.72
C PRO A 12 9.22 -16.08 9.44
N ALA A 13 8.78 -15.08 10.20
CA ALA A 13 9.32 -13.73 10.10
C ALA A 13 10.81 -13.72 10.42
N ARG A 14 11.59 -13.00 9.62
CA ARG A 14 12.99 -12.69 9.96
C ARG A 14 13.01 -11.70 11.13
N GLY A 15 14.09 -11.71 11.91
CA GLY A 15 14.21 -10.87 13.11
C GLY A 15 14.02 -9.37 12.89
N TRP A 16 14.26 -8.86 11.68
CA TRP A 16 14.04 -7.45 11.31
C TRP A 16 12.65 -7.17 10.71
N GLN A 17 11.89 -8.21 10.33
CA GLN A 17 10.56 -8.07 9.72
C GLN A 17 9.49 -7.85 10.78
N LEU A 18 9.69 -8.36 12.00
CA LEU A 18 8.69 -8.32 13.06
C LEU A 18 8.42 -6.89 13.55
N ASP A 19 9.44 -6.06 13.74
CA ASP A 19 9.26 -4.67 14.25
C ASP A 19 8.46 -3.79 13.26
N VAL A 20 8.69 -3.99 11.95
CA VAL A 20 8.01 -3.26 10.86
C VAL A 20 6.59 -3.80 10.63
N ALA A 21 6.43 -5.13 10.68
CA ALA A 21 5.13 -5.77 10.53
C ALA A 21 4.23 -5.50 11.74
N GLU A 22 4.75 -5.43 12.97
CA GLU A 22 3.98 -5.09 14.17
C GLU A 22 3.31 -3.74 14.03
N THR A 23 4.08 -2.71 13.65
CA THR A 23 3.58 -1.34 13.52
C THR A 23 2.55 -1.23 12.39
N THR A 24 2.73 -1.98 11.31
CA THR A 24 1.86 -1.91 10.13
C THR A 24 0.60 -2.76 10.26
N TYR A 25 0.69 -3.96 10.84
CA TYR A 25 -0.44 -4.88 11.00
C TYR A 25 -1.39 -4.41 12.10
N LEU A 26 -0.86 -3.90 13.23
CA LEU A 26 -1.67 -3.35 14.32
C LEU A 26 -2.46 -2.10 13.89
N ASP A 27 -1.95 -1.31 12.94
CA ASP A 27 -2.64 -0.14 12.41
C ASP A 27 -3.64 -0.48 11.28
N LEU A 28 -3.39 -1.52 10.49
CA LEU A 28 -4.25 -1.93 9.37
C LEU A 28 -5.49 -2.76 9.76
N ASP A 29 -5.51 -3.34 10.96
CA ASP A 29 -6.70 -4.00 11.53
C ASP A 29 -7.80 -2.98 11.92
N CYS A 30 -7.43 -1.70 12.07
CA CYS A 30 -8.34 -0.58 12.21
C CYS A 30 -8.66 0.00 10.81
N VAL A 31 -9.71 0.82 10.67
CA VAL A 31 -10.23 1.34 9.37
C VAL A 31 -9.25 2.32 8.70
N HIS A 32 -8.10 1.81 8.29
CA HIS A 32 -6.92 2.58 7.97
C HIS A 32 -6.27 2.02 6.70
N LYS A 33 -5.83 2.93 5.83
CA LYS A 33 -5.31 2.64 4.49
C LYS A 33 -3.80 2.75 4.47
N ALA A 34 -3.14 1.81 3.80
CA ALA A 34 -1.73 1.90 3.43
C ALA A 34 -1.59 2.45 2.01
N PHE A 35 -0.72 3.44 1.85
CA PHE A 35 -0.35 4.00 0.55
C PHE A 35 1.09 3.63 0.21
N ILE A 36 1.30 2.85 -0.85
CA ILE A 36 2.61 2.35 -1.27
C ILE A 36 2.99 3.00 -2.60
N LEU A 37 4.11 3.72 -2.59
CA LEU A 37 4.75 4.27 -3.77
C LEU A 37 5.79 3.27 -4.27
N SER A 38 5.59 2.72 -5.48
CA SER A 38 6.54 1.78 -6.09
C SER A 38 6.85 2.18 -7.54
N PRO A 39 8.13 2.18 -7.97
CA PRO A 39 8.54 2.69 -9.28
C PRO A 39 8.15 1.79 -10.46
N LEU A 40 7.89 0.50 -10.23
CA LEU A 40 7.67 -0.47 -11.31
C LEU A 40 6.28 -1.09 -11.24
N LYS A 41 5.52 -0.97 -12.35
CA LYS A 41 4.18 -1.58 -12.48
C LYS A 41 4.17 -3.10 -12.28
N VAL A 42 5.25 -3.78 -12.66
CA VAL A 42 5.40 -5.24 -12.49
C VAL A 42 5.47 -5.59 -11.00
N LEU A 43 6.19 -4.80 -10.20
CA LEU A 43 6.28 -5.01 -8.75
C LEU A 43 4.93 -4.75 -8.06
N GLN A 44 4.24 -3.68 -8.47
CA GLN A 44 2.90 -3.38 -7.95
C GLN A 44 1.91 -4.54 -8.18
N ALA A 45 1.92 -5.15 -9.38
CA ALA A 45 1.03 -6.26 -9.69
C ALA A 45 1.31 -7.51 -8.84
N ASP A 46 2.59 -7.78 -8.56
CA ASP A 46 3.01 -8.89 -7.70
C ASP A 46 2.62 -8.64 -6.24
N GLN A 47 2.89 -7.45 -5.72
CA GLN A 47 2.53 -7.03 -4.36
C GLN A 47 1.02 -7.06 -4.14
N VAL A 48 0.22 -6.57 -5.10
CA VAL A 48 -1.24 -6.64 -5.03
C VAL A 48 -1.73 -8.09 -4.97
N ARG A 49 -1.11 -9.00 -5.75
CA ARG A 49 -1.47 -10.42 -5.71
C ARG A 49 -1.21 -11.00 -4.33
N SER A 50 -0.03 -10.78 -3.77
CA SER A 50 0.33 -11.27 -2.44
C SER A 50 -0.58 -10.69 -1.34
N PHE A 51 -0.93 -9.40 -1.39
CA PHE A 51 -1.84 -8.80 -0.42
C PHE A 51 -3.23 -9.44 -0.46
N LYS A 52 -3.75 -9.74 -1.66
CA LYS A 52 -5.03 -10.43 -1.82
C LYS A 52 -5.00 -11.88 -1.34
N GLU A 53 -3.89 -12.58 -1.55
CA GLU A 53 -3.67 -13.94 -1.02
C GLU A 53 -3.70 -13.95 0.51
N MET A 54 -3.32 -12.83 1.15
CA MET A 54 -3.40 -12.62 2.60
C MET A 54 -4.76 -12.09 3.08
N GLY A 55 -5.75 -11.93 2.18
CA GLY A 55 -7.08 -11.42 2.53
C GLY A 55 -7.16 -9.89 2.68
N ILE A 56 -6.13 -9.15 2.27
CA ILE A 56 -6.10 -7.68 2.31
C ILE A 56 -6.58 -7.14 0.95
N GLU A 57 -7.59 -6.28 0.97
CA GLU A 57 -8.05 -5.63 -0.26
C GLU A 57 -7.01 -4.63 -0.77
N ALA A 58 -6.41 -4.94 -1.91
CA ALA A 58 -5.32 -4.17 -2.51
C ALA A 58 -5.57 -3.89 -3.99
N ALA A 59 -5.12 -2.72 -4.49
CA ALA A 59 -5.04 -2.49 -5.93
C ALA A 59 -3.91 -1.55 -6.35
N ALA A 60 -3.43 -1.77 -7.57
CA ALA A 60 -2.52 -0.88 -8.27
C ALA A 60 -3.33 0.19 -9.01
N VAL A 61 -3.16 1.43 -8.58
CA VAL A 61 -3.73 2.63 -9.19
C VAL A 61 -2.76 3.15 -10.24
N ASN A 62 -3.16 3.01 -11.50
CA ASN A 62 -2.44 3.51 -12.65
C ASN A 62 -3.33 4.48 -13.44
N GLY A 63 -2.72 5.25 -14.36
CA GLY A 63 -3.38 6.39 -15.04
C GLY A 63 -4.64 6.00 -15.79
N ASP A 64 -4.69 4.76 -16.24
CA ASP A 64 -5.75 4.19 -17.06
C ASP A 64 -6.78 3.39 -16.25
N THR A 65 -6.46 2.98 -15.01
CA THR A 65 -7.30 2.09 -14.17
C THR A 65 -7.93 2.76 -12.97
N TRP A 66 -7.64 4.05 -12.76
CA TRP A 66 -8.08 4.84 -11.62
C TRP A 66 -9.60 5.10 -11.61
N SER A 67 -10.27 4.74 -10.50
CA SER A 67 -11.57 5.29 -10.13
C SER A 67 -11.67 5.51 -8.61
N LEU A 68 -12.29 6.63 -8.22
CA LEU A 68 -12.51 7.03 -6.82
C LEU A 68 -13.25 5.95 -6.02
N GLU A 69 -14.32 5.39 -6.60
CA GLU A 69 -15.14 4.36 -5.96
C GLU A 69 -14.32 3.11 -5.58
N LYS A 70 -13.38 2.70 -6.45
CA LYS A 70 -12.50 1.57 -6.14
C LYS A 70 -11.54 1.92 -5.02
N ALA A 71 -10.95 3.10 -5.07
CA ALA A 71 -9.94 3.54 -4.10
C ALA A 71 -10.47 3.61 -2.67
N CYS A 72 -11.74 3.98 -2.48
CA CYS A 72 -12.36 4.02 -1.15
C CYS A 72 -12.57 2.62 -0.54
N GLN A 73 -12.70 1.58 -1.36
CA GLN A 73 -12.95 0.19 -0.94
C GLN A 73 -11.67 -0.62 -0.70
N ILE A 74 -10.50 -0.04 -0.95
CA ILE A 74 -9.21 -0.72 -0.89
C ILE A 74 -8.47 -0.31 0.39
N GLN A 75 -7.83 -1.27 1.04
CA GLN A 75 -6.97 -1.04 2.21
C GLN A 75 -5.53 -0.69 1.80
N ALA A 76 -4.99 -1.33 0.75
CA ALA A 76 -3.62 -1.06 0.27
C ALA A 76 -3.62 -0.50 -1.16
N ILE A 77 -3.22 0.76 -1.31
CA ILE A 77 -3.16 1.47 -2.59
C ILE A 77 -1.72 1.51 -3.07
N PHE A 78 -1.44 0.87 -4.20
CA PHE A 78 -0.14 0.91 -4.86
C PHE A 78 -0.18 1.93 -6.00
N ALA A 79 0.71 2.92 -6.01
CA ALA A 79 0.77 3.92 -7.06
C ALA A 79 2.21 4.20 -7.49
N SER A 80 2.38 4.67 -8.72
CA SER A 80 3.67 5.19 -9.18
C SER A 80 3.84 6.68 -8.83
N LEU A 81 5.07 7.18 -8.88
CA LEU A 81 5.35 8.60 -8.68
C LEU A 81 4.72 9.45 -9.79
N GLU A 82 4.72 8.95 -11.03
CA GLU A 82 4.08 9.61 -12.17
C GLU A 82 2.58 9.78 -11.93
N MET A 83 1.92 8.83 -11.27
CA MET A 83 0.50 8.97 -10.90
C MET A 83 0.26 10.13 -9.95
N CYS A 84 1.12 10.30 -8.96
CA CYS A 84 1.00 11.37 -7.98
C CYS A 84 1.25 12.75 -8.59
N LEU A 85 2.13 12.83 -9.59
CA LEU A 85 2.57 14.08 -10.20
C LEU A 85 1.74 14.50 -11.42
N GLN A 86 1.38 13.54 -12.28
CA GLN A 86 0.80 13.82 -13.61
C GLN A 86 -0.73 13.69 -13.64
N HIS A 87 -1.38 13.14 -12.60
CA HIS A 87 -2.83 12.98 -12.56
C HIS A 87 -3.48 13.87 -11.48
N PRO A 88 -3.97 15.09 -11.85
CA PRO A 88 -4.55 16.04 -10.89
C PRO A 88 -5.72 15.49 -10.09
N LYS A 89 -6.55 14.61 -10.68
CA LYS A 89 -7.68 13.98 -9.98
C LYS A 89 -7.21 13.03 -8.88
N PHE A 90 -6.13 12.29 -9.11
CA PHE A 90 -5.55 11.39 -8.13
C PHE A 90 -4.86 12.19 -7.02
N ARG A 91 -4.15 13.26 -7.37
CA ARG A 91 -3.57 14.20 -6.39
C ARG A 91 -4.64 14.87 -5.53
N ALA A 92 -5.77 15.29 -6.12
CA ALA A 92 -6.89 15.85 -5.38
C ALA A 92 -7.50 14.84 -4.42
N PHE A 93 -7.62 13.57 -4.83
CA PHE A 93 -8.03 12.47 -3.96
C PHE A 93 -7.06 12.27 -2.78
N LEU A 94 -5.74 12.23 -3.02
CA LEU A 94 -4.75 12.14 -1.94
C LEU A 94 -4.75 13.36 -1.01
N SER A 95 -5.19 14.51 -1.50
CA SER A 95 -5.29 15.76 -0.73
C SER A 95 -6.66 15.95 -0.08
N ASP A 96 -7.58 14.99 -0.25
CA ASP A 96 -8.89 15.02 0.38
C ASP A 96 -8.73 14.76 1.89
N ALA A 97 -9.30 15.65 2.71
CA ALA A 97 -9.14 15.59 4.16
C ALA A 97 -9.66 14.27 4.76
N SER A 98 -10.77 13.75 4.24
CA SER A 98 -11.36 12.51 4.75
C SER A 98 -10.48 11.30 4.46
N LEU A 99 -9.90 11.24 3.26
CA LEU A 99 -8.96 10.18 2.92
C LEU A 99 -7.64 10.33 3.66
N SER A 100 -7.13 11.55 3.82
CA SER A 100 -5.86 11.78 4.51
C SER A 100 -5.90 11.37 5.98
N GLU A 101 -7.07 11.44 6.62
CA GLU A 101 -7.29 10.91 7.98
C GLU A 101 -7.40 9.37 8.00
N GLU A 102 -7.78 8.75 6.88
CA GLU A 102 -7.82 7.29 6.74
C GLU A 102 -6.45 6.69 6.38
N ILE A 103 -5.53 7.44 5.78
CA ILE A 103 -4.19 6.94 5.43
C ILE A 103 -3.30 6.94 6.68
N THR A 104 -2.90 5.75 7.11
CA THR A 104 -2.07 5.58 8.32
C THR A 104 -0.59 5.47 8.00
N ILE A 105 -0.26 4.89 6.85
CA ILE A 105 1.13 4.70 6.44
C ILE A 105 1.35 5.04 4.97
N VAL A 106 2.45 5.75 4.71
CA VAL A 106 2.99 5.94 3.36
C VAL A 106 4.31 5.20 3.27
N VAL A 107 4.37 4.19 2.40
CA VAL A 107 5.56 3.38 2.15
C VAL A 107 6.18 3.81 0.82
N VAL A 108 7.50 4.01 0.81
CA VAL A 108 8.26 4.24 -0.41
C VAL A 108 9.09 2.99 -0.70
N ASP A 109 8.62 2.20 -1.65
CA ASP A 109 9.32 1.05 -2.18
C ASP A 109 10.46 1.49 -3.10
N GLU A 110 11.56 0.75 -3.06
CA GLU A 110 12.81 1.09 -3.76
C GLU A 110 13.26 2.55 -3.53
N ALA A 111 13.19 3.02 -2.28
CA ALA A 111 13.56 4.39 -1.89
C ALA A 111 14.99 4.79 -2.32
N HIS A 112 15.85 3.81 -2.62
CA HIS A 112 17.17 4.03 -3.20
C HIS A 112 17.12 4.75 -4.57
N CYS A 113 15.98 4.72 -5.27
CA CYS A 113 15.73 5.46 -6.50
C CYS A 113 15.60 6.98 -6.28
N ILE A 114 15.43 7.43 -5.04
CA ILE A 114 15.42 8.84 -4.65
C ILE A 114 16.85 9.23 -4.27
N SER A 115 17.72 9.46 -5.26
CA SER A 115 19.06 10.00 -5.02
C SER A 115 19.06 11.53 -5.14
N GLN A 116 19.72 12.21 -4.21
CA GLN A 116 19.92 13.67 -4.20
C GLN A 116 20.79 14.16 -5.36
#